data_AF-A0A9X9G0W2-F1
#
_entry.id   AF-A0A9X9G0W2-F1
#
_cell.length_a   1.000
_cell.length_b   1.000
_cell.length_c   1.000
_cell.angle_alpha   90.00
_cell.angle_beta   90.00
_cell.angle_gamma   90.00
#
_symmetry.space_group_name_H-M   'P 1'
#
loop_
_entity.id
_entity.type
_entity.pdbx_description
1 polymer ?
#
loop_
_entity_poly.entity_id
_entity_poly.type
_entity_poly.pdbx_seq_one_letter_code
_entity_poly.pdbx_strand_id
1 'polypeptide(L)' 'MALAEHIQRAERLERAGQWRRAAQQWLVVYDKTHCEVERAVICHRRNDCMRRSRGRPALADRTG' A
#
# COMPACT_ATOMS: atom_id res chain seq x y z
N MET A 1 5.81 -0.69 -18.44
CA MET A 1 4.91 0.09 -17.56
C MET A 1 5.75 1.01 -16.70
N ALA A 2 5.48 2.31 -16.78
CA ALA A 2 6.12 3.35 -15.99
C ALA A 2 5.70 3.27 -14.52
N LEU A 3 6.53 3.80 -13.61
CA LEU A 3 6.23 3.87 -12.17
C LEU A 3 4.84 4.50 -11.90
N ALA A 4 4.51 5.56 -12.64
CA ALA A 4 3.23 6.25 -12.56
C ALA A 4 2.02 5.35 -12.88
N GLU A 5 2.15 4.41 -13.83
CA GLU A 5 1.08 3.48 -14.16
C GLU A 5 0.82 2.47 -13.01
N HIS A 6 1.90 2.02 -12.36
CA HIS A 6 1.77 1.15 -11.19
C HIS A 6 1.08 1.87 -10.01
N ILE A 7 1.41 3.15 -9.80
CA ILE A 7 0.75 4.00 -8.79
C ILE A 7 -0.74 4.13 -9.10
N GLN A 8 -1.11 4.53 -10.32
CA GLN A 8 -2.52 4.66 -10.72
C GLN A 8 -3.30 3.34 -10.61
N ARG A 9 -2.63 2.21 -10.87
CA ARG A 9 -3.24 0.88 -10.75
C ARG A 9 -3.43 0.49 -9.29
N ALA A 10 -2.46 0.79 -8.43
CA ALA A 10 -2.58 0.56 -6.99
C ALA A 10 -3.75 1.38 -6.40
N GLU A 11 -3.87 2.66 -6.76
CA GLU A 11 -4.96 3.53 -6.30
C GLU A 11 -6.33 3.09 -6.80
N ARG A 12 -6.44 2.62 -8.05
CA ARG A 12 -7.67 2.01 -8.56
C ARG A 12 -8.06 0.76 -7.77
N LEU A 13 -7.09 -0.07 -7.40
CA LEU A 13 -7.33 -1.27 -6.59
C LEU A 13 -7.74 -0.91 -5.15
N GLU A 14 -7.16 0.15 -4.56
CA GLU A 14 -7.58 0.70 -3.26
C GLU A 14 -9.04 1.14 -3.30
N ARG A 15 -9.42 1.94 -4.31
CA ARG A 15 -10.81 2.40 -4.49
C ARG A 15 -11.79 1.26 -4.74
N ALA A 16 -11.34 0.20 -5.41
CA ALA A 16 -12.15 -1.00 -5.64
C ALA A 16 -12.22 -1.94 -4.43
N GLY A 17 -11.60 -1.60 -3.28
CA GLY A 17 -11.56 -2.46 -2.09
C GLY A 17 -10.71 -3.73 -2.28
N GLN A 18 -9.93 -3.81 -3.36
CA GLN A 18 -9.06 -4.96 -3.65
C GLN A 18 -7.71 -4.80 -2.93
N TRP A 19 -7.76 -4.68 -1.61
CA TRP A 19 -6.63 -4.31 -0.76
C TRP A 19 -5.40 -5.23 -0.90
N ARG A 20 -5.60 -6.55 -1.06
CA ARG A 20 -4.49 -7.50 -1.28
C ARG A 20 -3.74 -7.23 -2.58
N ARG A 21 -4.48 -6.92 -3.65
CA ARG A 21 -3.91 -6.63 -4.97
C ARG A 21 -3.27 -5.24 -4.99
N ALA A 22 -3.88 -4.27 -4.31
CA ALA A 22 -3.28 -2.95 -4.10
C ALA A 22 -1.92 -3.08 -3.41
N ALA A 23 -1.83 -3.87 -2.32
CA ALA A 23 -0.57 -4.10 -1.61
C ALA A 23 0.52 -4.73 -2.49
N GLN A 24 0.15 -5.70 -3.34
CA GLN A 24 1.09 -6.29 -4.30
C GLN A 24 1.58 -5.25 -5.33
N GLN A 25 0.70 -4.38 -5.83
CA GLN A 25 1.12 -3.31 -6.74
C GLN A 25 2.01 -2.28 -6.05
N TRP A 26 1.71 -1.90 -4.81
CA TRP A 26 2.60 -1.03 -4.02
C TRP A 26 3.99 -1.63 -3.81
N LEU A 27 4.12 -2.96 -3.69
CA LEU A 27 5.44 -3.61 -3.65
C LEU A 27 6.21 -3.42 -4.97
N VAL A 28 5.55 -3.49 -6.12
CA VAL A 28 6.19 -3.25 -7.43
C VAL A 28 6.59 -1.79 -7.59
N VAL A 29 5.78 -0.84 -7.09
CA VAL A 29 6.15 0.59 -7.04
C VAL A 29 7.39 0.75 -6.15
N TYR A 30 7.40 0.16 -4.95
CA TYR A 30 8.50 0.23 -3.99
C TYR A 30 9.84 -0.29 -4.54
N ASP A 31 9.80 -1.35 -5.33
CA ASP A 31 10.98 -1.96 -5.96
C ASP A 31 11.58 -1.05 -7.04
N LYS A 32 10.72 -0.31 -7.75
CA LYS A 32 11.09 0.61 -8.83
C LYS A 32 11.41 2.03 -8.35
N THR A 33 11.05 2.39 -7.12
CA THR A 33 11.33 3.69 -6.54
C THR A 33 12.73 3.70 -5.90
N HIS A 34 13.60 4.59 -6.38
CA HIS A 34 14.95 4.76 -5.82
C HIS A 34 15.03 5.85 -4.74
N CYS A 35 13.98 6.66 -4.57
CA CYS A 35 13.91 7.70 -3.55
C CYS A 35 13.45 7.11 -2.21
N GLU A 36 14.28 7.21 -1.16
CA GLU A 36 13.98 6.64 0.16
C GLU A 36 12.74 7.26 0.81
N VAL A 37 12.52 8.57 0.60
CA VAL A 37 11.34 9.28 1.11
C VAL A 37 10.06 8.71 0.51
N GLU A 38 10.04 8.52 -0.82
CA GLU A 38 8.89 7.93 -1.50
C GLU A 38 8.69 6.46 -1.13
N ARG A 39 9.77 5.71 -0.96
CA ARG A 39 9.73 4.32 -0.48
C ARG A 39 9.08 4.19 0.89
N ALA A 40 9.35 5.12 1.82
CA ALA A 40 8.70 5.13 3.13
C ALA A 40 7.18 5.33 3.02
N VAL A 41 6.75 6.29 2.19
CA VAL A 41 5.32 6.54 1.91
C VAL A 41 4.64 5.31 1.30
N ILE A 42 5.27 4.69 0.31
CA ILE A 42 4.74 3.47 -0.33
C ILE A 42 4.66 2.31 0.66
N CYS A 43 5.67 2.14 1.50
CA CYS A 43 5.67 1.12 2.56
C CYS A 43 4.51 1.33 3.53
N HIS A 44 4.25 2.58 3.93
CA HIS A 44 3.12 2.91 4.80
C HIS A 44 1.78 2.57 4.14
N ARG A 45 1.56 3.00 2.88
CA ARG A 45 0.34 2.68 2.10
C ARG A 45 0.15 1.18 1.92
N ARG A 46 1.22 0.45 1.61
CA ARG A 46 1.20 -1.02 1.51
C ARG A 46 0.76 -1.67 2.82
N ASN A 47 1.27 -1.19 3.95
CA ASN A 47 0.93 -1.72 5.27
C ASN A 47 -0.54 -1.44 5.60
N ASP A 48 -1.05 -0.25 5.29
CA ASP A 48 -2.47 0.09 5.44
C ASP A 48 -3.38 -0.81 4.59
N CYS A 49 -3.02 -1.00 3.31
CA CYS A 49 -3.70 -1.96 2.43
C CYS A 49 -3.71 -3.38 3.03
N MET A 50 -2.57 -3.86 3.55
CA MET A 50 -2.49 -5.18 4.18
C MET A 50 -3.37 -5.28 5.43
N ARG A 51 -3.40 -4.24 6.27
CA ARG A 51 -4.27 -4.16 7.46
C ARG A 51 -5.75 -4.22 7.06
N ARG A 52 -6.17 -3.39 6.10
CA ARG A 52 -7.54 -3.38 5.55
C ARG A 52 -7.91 -4.74 4.93
N SER A 53 -6.97 -5.38 4.24
CA SER A 53 -7.18 -6.68 3.62
C SER A 53 -7.40 -7.83 4.61
N ARG A 54 -6.89 -7.69 5.84
CA ARG A 54 -7.02 -8.68 6.91
C ARG A 54 -8.32 -8.54 7.69
N GLY A 55 -9.15 -7.54 7.39
CA GLY A 55 -10.48 -7.38 7.97
C GLY A 55 -10.50 -7.15 9.49
N ARG A 56 -9.33 -7.00 10.13
CA ARG A 56 -9.25 -6.70 11.55
C ARG A 56 -9.02 -5.19 11.70
N PRO A 57 -9.98 -4.40 12.21
CA PRO A 57 -9.63 -3.10 12.72
C PRO A 57 -8.53 -3.32 13.76
N ALA A 58 -7.43 -2.57 13.64
CA ALA A 58 -6.41 -2.53 14.67
C ALA A 58 -7.00 -1.84 15.91
N LEU A 59 -7.88 -2.54 16.62
CA LEU A 59 -8.29 -2.16 17.96
C LEU A 59 -7.20 -2.66 18.90
N ALA A 60 -6.24 -1.79 19.23
CA ALA A 60 -5.51 -1.72 20.50
C ALA A 60 -4.16 -1.00 20.32
N ASP A 61 -4.21 0.32 20.14
CA ASP A 61 -3.32 1.16 20.93
C ASP A 61 -3.95 1.23 22.34
N ARG A 62 -3.71 0.20 23.15
CA ARG A 62 -3.77 0.29 24.62
C ARG A 62 -2.33 0.50 25.07
N THR A 63 -1.98 1.77 25.22
CA THR A 63 -0.86 2.24 26.03
C THR A 63 -1.55 3.26 26.93
N GLY A 64 -1.85 2.95 28.19
CA GLY A 64 -0.91 2.63 29.26
C GLY A 64 -0.98 3.80 30.21
#